data_AF-A0A9E4PRV7-F1
#
_entry.id   AF-A0A9E4PRV7-F1
#
_cell.length_a   1.000
_cell.length_b   1.000
_cell.length_c   1.000
_cell.angle_alpha   90.00
_cell.angle_beta   90.00
_cell.angle_gamma   90.00
#
_symmetry.space_group_name_H-M   'P 1'
#
loop_
_entity.id
_entity.type
_entity.pdbx_description
1 polymer ?
#
loop_
_entity_poly.entity_id
_entity_poly.type
_entity_poly.pdbx_seq_one_letter_code
_entity_poly.pdbx_strand_id
1 'polypeptide(L)'
;MVTPSVKQTPTPIPEASPTVAPTETPEPTATPAPTRKDTEVENRVLLAIMTCAGQLAAATGSTISPDFETTYDSIDGTWRIDAFSKTPALTFGTWNVDDDTGAVTPEDGTAQGISAPDLQCLPALARRARGRTPPIFGPPSAPTPTPLPEATPLPRRVIGSEEQAELAVWVTTYSCFGNYPFLSSFSAEPDGPVRWIVEGRSPDTVYGLWTVNAINGEITPNDQVARQAQQLCEETPEVPAAMRASQAALRVWMATYQCFDPPPPNNFFVGHLITPQRWIVEGREAKEKDAEGFIIETKVETDKLFGFWLVDTDTGVISPWDDFAIRTAAMSCFKQP
;
A
#
# COMPACT_ATOMS: atom_id res chain seq x y z
N MET A 1 -96.69 -67.35 19.27
CA MET A 1 -96.60 -65.94 18.83
C MET A 1 -95.13 -65.62 18.67
N VAL A 2 -94.67 -65.40 17.44
CA VAL A 2 -93.26 -65.14 17.12
C VAL A 2 -93.13 -63.65 16.83
N THR A 3 -92.34 -62.96 17.64
CA THR A 3 -92.04 -61.52 17.52
C THR A 3 -91.06 -61.30 16.36
N PRO A 4 -91.34 -60.41 15.39
CA PRO A 4 -90.39 -60.13 14.33
C PRO A 4 -89.26 -59.21 14.84
N SER A 5 -88.03 -59.59 14.48
CA SER A 5 -86.80 -58.86 14.79
C SER A 5 -86.66 -57.65 13.86
N VAL A 6 -86.54 -56.46 14.44
CA VAL A 6 -86.33 -55.19 13.72
C VAL A 6 -84.84 -55.08 13.37
N LYS A 7 -84.55 -55.10 12.07
CA LYS A 7 -83.20 -54.91 11.51
C LYS A 7 -82.85 -53.41 11.59
N GLN A 8 -81.92 -53.03 12.45
CA GLN A 8 -81.42 -51.65 12.54
C GLN A 8 -80.50 -51.33 11.37
N THR A 9 -80.78 -50.23 10.68
CA THR A 9 -79.94 -49.65 9.63
C THR A 9 -78.83 -48.82 10.27
N PRO A 10 -77.55 -49.04 9.93
CA PRO A 10 -76.45 -48.27 10.52
C PRO A 10 -76.44 -46.82 10.01
N THR A 11 -76.25 -45.88 10.93
CA THR A 11 -76.08 -44.44 10.68
C THR A 11 -74.76 -44.18 9.93
N PRO A 12 -74.74 -43.35 8.88
CA PRO A 12 -73.52 -43.04 8.15
C PRO A 12 -72.53 -42.25 9.01
N ILE A 13 -71.25 -42.64 8.94
CA ILE A 13 -70.13 -41.97 9.60
C ILE A 13 -69.82 -40.69 8.82
N PRO A 14 -69.67 -39.52 9.47
CA PRO A 14 -69.34 -38.27 8.79
C PRO A 14 -67.95 -38.37 8.15
N GLU A 15 -67.92 -38.06 6.85
CA GLU A 15 -66.71 -38.05 6.02
C GLU A 15 -65.76 -36.94 6.49
N ALA A 16 -64.49 -37.30 6.71
CA ALA A 16 -63.50 -36.39 7.27
C ALA A 16 -63.21 -35.23 6.29
N SER A 17 -63.37 -34.00 6.78
CA SER A 17 -63.09 -32.77 6.03
C SER A 17 -61.61 -32.73 5.59
N PRO A 18 -61.30 -32.39 4.32
CA PRO A 18 -59.93 -32.40 3.82
C PRO A 18 -59.07 -31.39 4.59
N THR A 19 -57.98 -31.89 5.18
CA THR A 19 -56.96 -31.05 5.82
C THR A 19 -56.20 -30.32 4.73
N VAL A 20 -56.38 -29.00 4.64
CA VAL A 20 -55.63 -28.13 3.72
C VAL A 20 -54.16 -28.20 4.12
N ALA A 21 -53.31 -28.63 3.17
CA ALA A 21 -51.87 -28.67 3.38
C ALA A 21 -51.33 -27.26 3.70
N PRO A 22 -50.38 -27.11 4.63
CA PRO A 22 -49.80 -25.81 4.94
C PRO A 22 -49.15 -25.23 3.68
N THR A 23 -49.53 -24.00 3.31
CA THR A 23 -48.86 -23.23 2.26
C THR A 23 -47.39 -23.10 2.63
N GLU A 24 -46.50 -23.64 1.80
CA GLU A 24 -45.05 -23.49 1.99
C GLU A 24 -44.71 -22.00 2.01
N THR A 25 -44.18 -21.51 3.14
CA THR A 25 -43.61 -20.17 3.23
C THR A 25 -42.41 -20.13 2.28
N PRO A 26 -42.35 -19.18 1.33
CA PRO A 26 -41.22 -19.08 0.42
C PRO A 26 -39.92 -18.99 1.23
N GLU A 27 -38.96 -19.84 0.89
CA GLU A 27 -37.63 -19.82 1.48
C GLU A 27 -37.02 -18.42 1.25
N PRO A 28 -36.49 -17.76 2.29
CA PRO A 28 -35.92 -16.43 2.13
C PRO A 28 -34.78 -16.49 1.11
N THR A 29 -34.92 -15.75 0.01
CA THR A 29 -33.86 -15.58 -0.98
C THR A 29 -32.61 -15.09 -0.28
N ALA A 30 -31.50 -15.81 -0.42
CA ALA A 30 -30.23 -15.43 0.19
C ALA A 30 -29.83 -14.01 -0.25
N THR A 31 -29.51 -13.15 0.72
CA THR A 31 -28.95 -11.84 0.46
C THR A 31 -27.61 -11.99 -0.25
N PRO A 32 -27.37 -11.31 -1.38
CA PRO A 32 -26.08 -11.39 -2.07
C PRO A 32 -24.96 -10.89 -1.15
N ALA A 33 -23.92 -11.71 -1.00
CA ALA A 33 -22.71 -11.31 -0.28
C ALA A 33 -21.89 -10.35 -1.16
N PRO A 34 -21.19 -9.37 -0.57
CA PRO A 34 -20.31 -8.50 -1.33
C PRO A 34 -19.16 -9.29 -1.96
N THR A 35 -18.73 -8.86 -3.14
CA THR A 35 -17.59 -9.44 -3.87
C THR A 35 -16.27 -8.79 -3.46
N ARG A 36 -16.29 -7.51 -3.08
CA ARG A 36 -15.10 -6.80 -2.54
C ARG A 36 -14.97 -6.97 -1.03
N LYS A 37 -13.78 -6.64 -0.53
CA LYS A 37 -13.49 -6.55 0.91
C LYS A 37 -13.47 -5.09 1.35
N ASP A 38 -13.78 -4.83 2.61
CA ASP A 38 -13.77 -3.50 3.24
C ASP A 38 -12.47 -2.73 2.91
N THR A 39 -11.32 -3.39 3.06
CA THR A 39 -10.01 -2.78 2.78
C THR A 39 -9.80 -2.40 1.32
N GLU A 40 -10.41 -3.10 0.36
CA GLU A 40 -10.31 -2.73 -1.05
C GLU A 40 -11.09 -1.44 -1.33
N VAL A 41 -12.30 -1.32 -0.77
CA VAL A 41 -13.17 -0.17 -1.02
C VAL A 41 -12.70 1.07 -0.26
N GLU A 42 -12.16 0.90 0.95
CA GLU A 42 -11.50 1.96 1.72
C GLU A 42 -10.30 2.55 0.97
N ASN A 43 -9.45 1.71 0.37
CA ASN A 43 -8.30 2.16 -0.42
C ASN A 43 -8.73 2.97 -1.65
N ARG A 44 -9.87 2.65 -2.26
CA ARG A 44 -10.41 3.42 -3.39
C ARG A 44 -10.89 4.79 -2.95
N VAL A 45 -11.56 4.89 -1.80
CA VAL A 45 -11.97 6.19 -1.22
C VAL A 45 -10.75 6.98 -0.77
N LEU A 46 -9.73 6.33 -0.21
CA LEU A 46 -8.47 6.97 0.17
C LEU A 46 -7.88 7.73 -1.02
N LEU A 47 -7.74 7.07 -2.18
CA LEU A 47 -7.24 7.71 -3.41
C LEU A 47 -8.05 8.95 -3.81
N ALA A 48 -9.37 8.93 -3.62
CA ALA A 48 -10.24 10.08 -3.93
C ALA A 48 -10.02 11.27 -2.97
N ILE A 49 -9.69 11.02 -1.70
CA ILE A 49 -9.54 12.07 -0.68
C ILE A 49 -8.08 12.52 -0.45
N MET A 50 -7.11 11.77 -0.98
CA MET A 50 -5.69 11.97 -0.72
C MET A 50 -5.16 13.36 -1.06
N THR A 51 -5.51 13.89 -2.23
CA THR A 51 -5.11 15.24 -2.65
C THR A 51 -5.57 16.27 -1.62
N CYS A 52 -6.77 16.06 -1.08
CA CYS A 52 -7.35 16.91 -0.06
C CYS A 52 -6.62 16.83 1.27
N ALA A 53 -6.37 15.60 1.75
CA ALA A 53 -5.62 15.35 2.97
C ALA A 53 -4.22 15.98 2.90
N GLY A 54 -3.53 15.83 1.76
CA GLY A 54 -2.20 16.42 1.55
C GLY A 54 -2.19 17.95 1.58
N GLN A 55 -3.15 18.61 0.94
CA GLN A 55 -3.27 20.09 0.96
C GLN A 55 -3.54 20.62 2.37
N LEU A 56 -4.41 19.94 3.12
CA LEU A 56 -4.72 20.31 4.50
C LEU A 56 -3.53 20.06 5.44
N ALA A 57 -2.79 18.96 5.25
CA ALA A 57 -1.61 18.66 6.05
C ALA A 57 -0.55 19.75 5.86
N ALA A 58 -0.28 20.13 4.61
CA ALA A 58 0.64 21.23 4.30
C ALA A 58 0.20 22.57 4.90
N ALA A 59 -1.11 22.88 4.87
CA ALA A 59 -1.62 24.15 5.39
C ALA A 59 -1.67 24.22 6.92
N THR A 60 -1.85 23.08 7.60
CA THR A 60 -1.96 23.01 9.05
C THR A 60 -0.65 22.66 9.76
N GLY A 61 0.37 22.21 9.02
CA GLY A 61 1.60 21.69 9.60
C GLY A 61 1.39 20.42 10.43
N SER A 62 0.26 19.72 10.23
CA SER A 62 -0.12 18.51 10.96
C SER A 62 -0.26 17.34 10.00
N THR A 63 0.15 16.15 10.41
CA THR A 63 -0.21 14.91 9.70
C THR A 63 -1.72 14.73 9.75
N ILE A 64 -2.32 14.41 8.61
CA ILE A 64 -3.74 14.09 8.51
C ILE A 64 -3.83 12.65 8.05
N SER A 65 -4.24 11.77 8.97
CA SER A 65 -4.49 10.36 8.67
C SER A 65 -5.99 10.15 8.51
N PRO A 66 -6.46 9.82 7.29
CA PRO A 66 -7.82 9.38 7.10
C PRO A 66 -8.10 8.09 7.89
N ASP A 67 -9.35 7.92 8.25
CA ASP A 67 -9.94 6.79 8.93
C ASP A 67 -11.33 6.55 8.33
N PHE A 68 -11.82 5.32 8.40
CA PHE A 68 -12.98 4.88 7.63
C PHE A 68 -13.97 4.09 8.49
N GLU A 69 -15.25 4.35 8.27
CA GLU A 69 -16.35 3.50 8.70
C GLU A 69 -17.07 2.98 7.45
N THR A 70 -17.08 1.65 7.28
CA THR A 70 -17.51 0.99 6.05
C THR A 70 -18.77 0.16 6.30
N THR A 71 -19.79 0.30 5.45
CA THR A 71 -21.05 -0.46 5.50
C THR A 71 -21.46 -0.91 4.10
N TYR A 72 -21.82 -2.18 3.94
CA TYR A 72 -22.32 -2.71 2.66
C TYR A 72 -23.85 -2.68 2.60
N ASP A 73 -24.40 -2.06 1.55
CA ASP A 73 -25.82 -2.12 1.23
C ASP A 73 -26.08 -3.19 0.16
N SER A 74 -26.63 -4.33 0.61
CA SER A 74 -26.95 -5.47 -0.27
C SER A 74 -28.12 -5.23 -1.22
N ILE A 75 -28.93 -4.20 -1.00
CA ILE A 75 -30.07 -3.88 -1.86
C ILE A 75 -29.56 -3.18 -3.12
N ASP A 76 -28.66 -2.22 -2.93
CA ASP A 76 -28.13 -1.40 -4.01
C ASP A 76 -26.80 -1.94 -4.58
N GLY A 77 -26.18 -2.92 -3.91
CA GLY A 77 -24.88 -3.48 -4.34
C GLY A 77 -23.74 -2.47 -4.16
N THR A 78 -23.84 -1.61 -3.16
CA THR A 78 -22.93 -0.49 -2.95
C THR A 78 -22.36 -0.49 -1.54
N TRP A 79 -21.08 -0.15 -1.45
CA TRP A 79 -20.41 0.15 -0.20
C TRP A 79 -20.57 1.63 0.14
N ARG A 80 -21.04 1.92 1.34
CA ARG A 80 -21.05 3.26 1.93
C ARG A 80 -19.85 3.40 2.87
N ILE A 81 -19.04 4.43 2.66
CA ILE A 81 -17.80 4.68 3.39
C ILE A 81 -17.81 6.11 3.93
N ASP A 82 -17.86 6.23 5.25
CA ASP A 82 -17.71 7.49 5.95
C ASP A 82 -16.22 7.74 6.21
N ALA A 83 -15.64 8.72 5.50
CA ALA A 83 -14.23 9.05 5.59
C ALA A 83 -14.01 10.26 6.51
N PHE A 84 -13.12 10.13 7.49
CA PHE A 84 -12.82 11.20 8.46
C PHE A 84 -11.35 11.16 8.88
N SER A 85 -10.89 12.13 9.66
CA SER A 85 -9.59 12.10 10.33
C SER A 85 -9.83 12.33 11.81
N LYS A 86 -9.27 11.45 12.65
CA LYS A 86 -9.36 11.56 14.11
C LYS A 86 -8.53 12.73 14.64
N THR A 87 -7.45 13.11 13.96
CA THR A 87 -6.55 14.18 14.40
C THR A 87 -5.93 14.90 13.20
N PRO A 88 -6.32 16.16 12.92
CA PRO A 88 -7.42 16.92 13.53
C PRO A 88 -8.79 16.34 13.15
N ALA A 89 -9.81 16.57 13.99
CA ALA A 89 -11.19 16.15 13.74
C ALA A 89 -11.73 16.80 12.46
N LEU A 90 -11.66 16.05 11.36
CA LEU A 90 -12.06 16.46 10.02
C LEU A 90 -12.95 15.37 9.43
N THR A 91 -13.90 15.74 8.58
CA THR A 91 -14.67 14.79 7.76
C THR A 91 -14.34 15.04 6.29
N PHE A 92 -14.10 13.96 5.56
CA PHE A 92 -13.94 13.94 4.11
C PHE A 92 -15.24 13.56 3.39
N GLY A 93 -16.36 13.51 4.12
CA GLY A 93 -17.67 13.16 3.59
C GLY A 93 -17.92 11.66 3.51
N THR A 94 -19.07 11.35 2.91
CA THR A 94 -19.53 9.98 2.70
C THR A 94 -19.41 9.64 1.22
N TRP A 95 -18.89 8.44 0.94
CA TRP A 95 -18.56 7.97 -0.39
C TRP A 95 -19.27 6.65 -0.65
N ASN A 96 -19.75 6.47 -1.88
CA ASN A 96 -20.28 5.21 -2.37
C ASN A 96 -19.25 4.54 -3.28
N VAL A 97 -19.03 3.24 -3.09
CA VAL A 97 -18.21 2.40 -3.97
C VAL A 97 -19.06 1.26 -4.50
N ASP A 98 -19.24 1.23 -5.81
CA ASP A 98 -19.97 0.17 -6.50
C ASP A 98 -19.24 -1.17 -6.35
N ASP A 99 -19.93 -2.23 -5.91
CA ASP A 99 -19.31 -3.54 -5.60
C ASP A 99 -18.92 -4.35 -6.83
N ASP A 100 -19.43 -4.03 -8.02
CA ASP A 100 -19.04 -4.71 -9.26
C ASP A 100 -17.87 -3.99 -9.96
N THR A 101 -17.95 -2.66 -10.11
CA THR A 101 -17.03 -1.84 -10.91
C THR A 101 -15.92 -1.18 -10.10
N GLY A 102 -16.14 -0.95 -8.81
CA GLY A 102 -15.23 -0.24 -7.92
C GLY A 102 -15.20 1.25 -8.20
N ALA A 103 -16.22 1.76 -8.88
CA ALA A 103 -16.40 3.19 -9.12
C ALA A 103 -16.71 3.91 -7.81
N VAL A 104 -15.96 4.98 -7.54
CA VAL A 104 -16.10 5.81 -6.35
C VAL A 104 -16.94 7.03 -6.70
N THR A 105 -18.03 7.27 -5.95
CA THR A 105 -18.91 8.43 -6.14
C THR A 105 -19.18 9.13 -4.81
N PRO A 106 -19.26 10.48 -4.79
CA PRO A 106 -19.56 11.20 -3.56
C PRO A 106 -21.06 11.09 -3.20
N GLU A 107 -21.39 10.69 -1.98
CA GLU A 107 -22.78 10.63 -1.50
C GLU A 107 -23.23 12.01 -0.97
N ASP A 108 -22.38 12.68 -0.17
CA ASP A 108 -22.73 13.91 0.53
C ASP A 108 -22.07 15.18 -0.07
N GLY A 109 -22.53 16.35 0.38
CA GLY A 109 -21.98 17.63 -0.09
C GLY A 109 -20.50 17.86 0.27
N THR A 110 -19.99 17.18 1.31
CA THR A 110 -18.57 17.23 1.68
C THR A 110 -17.73 16.47 0.67
N ALA A 111 -18.10 15.22 0.35
CA ALA A 111 -17.44 14.40 -0.66
C ALA A 111 -17.56 15.00 -2.08
N GLN A 112 -18.71 15.61 -2.40
CA GLN A 112 -18.91 16.32 -3.68
C GLN A 112 -17.95 17.50 -3.82
N GLY A 113 -17.73 18.25 -2.74
CA GLY A 113 -16.74 19.32 -2.73
C GLY A 113 -15.33 18.80 -3.01
N ILE A 114 -14.95 17.66 -2.42
CA ILE A 114 -13.61 17.08 -2.57
C ILE A 114 -13.38 16.49 -3.96
N SER A 115 -14.41 15.88 -4.55
CA SER A 115 -14.34 15.25 -5.88
C SER A 115 -14.44 16.25 -7.05
N ALA A 116 -14.73 17.52 -6.80
CA ALA A 116 -14.81 18.53 -7.85
C ALA A 116 -13.41 18.86 -8.41
N PRO A 117 -13.22 18.85 -9.75
CA PRO A 117 -11.91 19.02 -10.39
C PRO A 117 -11.26 20.38 -10.13
N ASP A 118 -12.05 21.40 -9.79
CA ASP A 118 -11.60 22.78 -9.61
C ASP A 118 -11.33 23.15 -8.14
N LEU A 119 -11.52 22.22 -7.18
CA LEU A 119 -11.46 22.57 -5.76
C LEU A 119 -10.05 22.53 -5.19
N GLN A 120 -9.63 23.65 -4.60
CA GLN A 120 -8.65 23.68 -3.53
C GLN A 120 -9.36 23.25 -2.24
N CYS A 121 -8.87 22.28 -1.49
CA CYS A 121 -9.55 21.76 -0.29
C CYS A 121 -9.69 22.76 0.86
N LEU A 122 -8.96 23.87 0.78
CA LEU A 122 -8.85 24.88 1.82
C LEU A 122 -10.15 25.65 2.12
N PRO A 123 -10.92 26.19 1.15
CA PRO A 123 -12.11 27.00 1.48
C PRO A 123 -13.28 26.17 2.03
N ALA A 124 -13.43 24.91 1.59
CA ALA A 124 -14.52 24.03 2.01
C ALA A 124 -14.35 23.55 3.46
N LEU A 125 -13.13 23.21 3.87
CA LEU A 125 -12.84 22.65 5.20
C LEU A 125 -12.39 23.71 6.22
N ALA A 126 -11.74 24.80 5.80
CA ALA A 126 -11.39 25.90 6.70
C ALA A 126 -12.60 26.69 7.23
N ARG A 127 -13.81 26.51 6.68
CA ARG A 127 -15.04 27.05 7.27
C ARG A 127 -15.54 26.24 8.47
N ARG A 128 -15.19 24.95 8.58
CA ARG A 128 -15.57 24.07 9.71
C ARG A 128 -14.51 24.02 10.83
N ALA A 129 -13.24 24.32 10.54
CA ALA A 129 -12.13 24.20 11.50
C ALA A 129 -11.87 25.43 12.41
N ARG A 130 -12.58 26.56 12.26
CA ARG A 130 -12.32 27.82 13.01
C ARG A 130 -12.84 27.81 14.46
N GLY A 131 -12.47 26.80 15.25
CA GLY A 131 -12.86 26.67 16.65
C GLY A 131 -11.72 26.71 17.68
N ARG A 132 -10.44 26.74 17.28
CA ARG A 132 -9.33 26.65 18.25
C ARG A 132 -8.23 27.70 18.01
N THR A 133 -8.11 28.60 18.97
CA THR A 133 -6.98 29.50 19.17
C THR A 133 -5.70 28.69 19.44
N PRO A 134 -4.56 29.00 18.81
CA PRO A 134 -3.31 28.26 19.04
C PRO A 134 -2.76 28.53 20.46
N PRO A 135 -2.18 27.52 21.15
CA PRO A 135 -1.52 27.72 22.44
C PRO A 135 -0.14 28.37 22.26
N ILE A 136 0.19 29.28 23.18
CA ILE A 136 1.51 29.92 23.30
C ILE A 136 2.40 28.98 24.13
N PHE A 137 3.47 28.45 23.54
CA PHE A 137 4.48 27.66 24.24
C PHE A 137 5.63 28.56 24.73
N GLY A 138 5.95 28.47 26.03
CA GLY A 138 7.15 29.09 26.62
C GLY A 138 8.41 28.24 26.42
N PRO A 139 9.61 28.82 26.55
CA PRO A 139 10.87 28.14 26.24
C PRO A 139 11.29 27.13 27.34
N PRO A 140 11.79 25.93 26.97
CA PRO A 140 12.31 24.96 27.92
C PRO A 140 13.78 25.25 28.29
N SER A 141 14.12 25.04 29.57
CA SER A 141 15.48 25.15 30.11
C SER A 141 16.34 23.95 29.72
N ALA A 142 17.58 24.22 29.30
CA ALA A 142 18.54 23.21 28.85
C ALA A 142 19.32 22.56 30.02
N PRO A 143 19.53 21.23 30.01
CA PRO A 143 20.50 20.59 30.89
C PRO A 143 21.91 20.57 30.28
N THR A 144 22.91 20.82 31.12
CA THR A 144 24.35 20.83 30.80
C THR A 144 24.91 19.41 30.62
N PRO A 145 25.65 19.09 29.54
CA PRO A 145 26.25 17.77 29.35
C PRO A 145 27.66 17.64 29.94
N THR A 146 27.96 16.45 30.45
CA THR A 146 29.29 15.99 30.89
C THR A 146 30.07 15.40 29.70
N PRO A 147 31.38 15.68 29.52
CA PRO A 147 32.14 15.18 28.38
C PRO A 147 32.56 13.71 28.56
N LEU A 148 32.30 12.90 27.54
CA LEU A 148 32.75 11.51 27.38
C LEU A 148 33.96 11.48 26.43
N PRO A 149 35.00 10.66 26.66
CA PRO A 149 36.17 10.62 25.79
C PRO A 149 35.81 10.17 24.37
N GLU A 150 36.29 10.96 23.40
CA GLU A 150 36.00 10.87 21.97
C GLU A 150 36.71 9.66 21.34
N ALA A 151 35.95 8.58 21.15
CA ALA A 151 36.37 7.51 20.26
C ALA A 151 36.35 8.04 18.82
N THR A 152 37.49 7.99 18.12
CA THR A 152 37.56 8.35 16.69
C THR A 152 36.56 7.48 15.93
N PRO A 153 35.47 8.05 15.39
CA PRO A 153 34.47 7.25 14.72
C PRO A 153 35.08 6.72 13.42
N LEU A 154 35.14 5.39 13.28
CA LEU A 154 35.34 4.79 11.97
C LEU A 154 34.24 5.30 11.04
N PRO A 155 34.54 5.69 9.79
CA PRO A 155 33.52 6.11 8.84
C PRO A 155 32.49 4.98 8.71
N ARG A 156 31.22 5.28 8.98
CA ARG A 156 30.14 4.31 8.81
C ARG A 156 30.08 3.95 7.33
N ARG A 157 30.22 2.66 7.01
CA ARG A 157 30.04 2.16 5.65
C ARG A 157 28.57 2.35 5.24
N VAL A 158 28.35 2.92 4.05
CA VAL A 158 27.03 3.02 3.41
C VAL A 158 26.62 1.66 2.84
N ILE A 159 27.57 0.91 2.28
CA ILE A 159 27.37 -0.44 1.73
C ILE A 159 28.18 -1.43 2.60
N GLY A 160 27.47 -2.14 3.47
CA GLY A 160 28.02 -3.07 4.46
C GLY A 160 27.95 -4.54 4.09
N SER A 161 27.18 -4.93 3.08
CA SER A 161 27.00 -6.32 2.65
C SER A 161 27.06 -6.50 1.13
N GLU A 162 27.18 -7.76 0.70
CA GLU A 162 27.15 -8.19 -0.71
C GLU A 162 25.83 -7.79 -1.36
N GLU A 163 24.70 -8.08 -0.71
CA GLU A 163 23.36 -7.79 -1.24
C GLU A 163 23.13 -6.28 -1.45
N GLN A 164 23.71 -5.43 -0.58
CA GLN A 164 23.64 -3.97 -0.77
C GLN A 164 24.46 -3.51 -1.97
N ALA A 165 25.61 -4.14 -2.25
CA ALA A 165 26.45 -3.80 -3.39
C ALA A 165 25.81 -4.25 -4.70
N GLU A 166 25.27 -5.47 -4.74
CA GLU A 166 24.49 -6.00 -5.86
C GLU A 166 23.31 -5.08 -6.20
N LEU A 167 22.56 -4.72 -5.17
CA LEU A 167 21.41 -3.84 -5.30
C LEU A 167 21.79 -2.46 -5.85
N ALA A 168 22.86 -1.86 -5.33
CA ALA A 168 23.33 -0.55 -5.78
C ALA A 168 23.59 -0.55 -7.31
N VAL A 169 24.31 -1.57 -7.80
CA VAL A 169 24.64 -1.70 -9.23
C VAL A 169 23.43 -2.08 -10.07
N TRP A 170 22.58 -2.97 -9.57
CA TRP A 170 21.37 -3.36 -10.26
C TRP A 170 20.44 -2.16 -10.47
N VAL A 171 20.30 -1.24 -9.51
CA VAL A 171 19.51 0.01 -9.66
C VAL A 171 20.09 0.91 -10.75
N THR A 172 21.42 1.07 -10.76
CA THR A 172 22.10 1.87 -11.78
C THR A 172 21.84 1.33 -13.18
N THR A 173 21.73 0.02 -13.33
CA THR A 173 21.61 -0.63 -14.64
C THR A 173 20.18 -0.95 -15.05
N TYR A 174 19.24 -1.09 -14.10
CA TYR A 174 17.89 -1.60 -14.33
C TYR A 174 17.12 -0.89 -15.44
N SER A 175 17.19 0.44 -15.50
CA SER A 175 16.46 1.24 -16.49
C SER A 175 17.14 1.36 -17.85
N CYS A 176 18.43 1.01 -17.93
CA CYS A 176 19.26 1.26 -19.10
C CYS A 176 19.18 0.12 -20.11
N PHE A 177 18.77 -1.06 -19.66
CA PHE A 177 18.58 -2.23 -20.50
C PHE A 177 17.10 -2.49 -20.73
N GLY A 178 16.71 -2.68 -21.98
CA GLY A 178 15.31 -2.97 -22.33
C GLY A 178 14.80 -4.33 -21.83
N ASN A 179 15.70 -5.20 -21.37
CA ASN A 179 15.37 -6.52 -20.82
C ASN A 179 15.11 -6.51 -19.30
N TYR A 180 15.32 -5.38 -18.62
CA TYR A 180 15.12 -5.22 -17.17
C TYR A 180 15.82 -6.32 -16.35
N PRO A 181 17.13 -6.19 -16.08
CA PRO A 181 17.87 -7.22 -15.36
C PRO A 181 17.13 -7.69 -14.10
N PHE A 182 17.26 -8.97 -13.74
CA PHE A 182 16.87 -9.45 -12.41
C PHE A 182 17.98 -9.14 -11.41
N LEU A 183 17.63 -8.87 -10.16
CA LEU A 183 18.64 -8.64 -9.10
C LEU A 183 19.57 -9.85 -8.94
N SER A 184 19.04 -11.07 -9.09
CA SER A 184 19.81 -12.32 -9.08
C SER A 184 20.81 -12.46 -10.24
N SER A 185 20.82 -11.53 -11.20
CA SER A 185 21.85 -11.45 -12.24
C SER A 185 23.10 -10.70 -11.77
N PHE A 186 23.17 -10.28 -10.51
CA PHE A 186 24.30 -9.54 -9.95
C PHE A 186 24.90 -10.37 -8.82
N SER A 187 26.23 -10.42 -8.76
CA SER A 187 26.98 -11.06 -7.68
C SER A 187 28.08 -10.11 -7.24
N ALA A 188 28.23 -9.88 -5.93
CA ALA A 188 29.23 -8.96 -5.40
C ALA A 188 30.29 -9.67 -4.54
N GLU A 189 31.55 -9.47 -4.88
CA GLU A 189 32.68 -9.95 -4.09
C GLU A 189 33.42 -8.78 -3.41
N PRO A 190 33.84 -8.93 -2.15
CA PRO A 190 34.61 -7.89 -1.47
C PRO A 190 36.03 -7.81 -2.05
N ASP A 191 36.43 -6.62 -2.50
CA ASP A 191 37.77 -6.32 -3.01
C ASP A 191 38.48 -5.36 -2.07
N GLY A 192 38.77 -5.89 -0.88
CA GLY A 192 39.39 -5.17 0.23
C GLY A 192 38.40 -4.51 1.18
N PRO A 193 38.87 -3.62 2.08
CA PRO A 193 38.07 -3.12 3.20
C PRO A 193 37.06 -2.03 2.81
N VAL A 194 37.13 -1.45 1.62
CA VAL A 194 36.32 -0.27 1.26
C VAL A 194 35.66 -0.39 -0.11
N ARG A 195 35.67 -1.57 -0.70
CA ARG A 195 35.32 -1.76 -2.10
C ARG A 195 34.68 -3.12 -2.34
N TRP A 196 33.64 -3.11 -3.16
CA TRP A 196 32.99 -4.29 -3.72
C TRP A 196 33.20 -4.31 -5.22
N ILE A 197 33.37 -5.50 -5.77
CA ILE A 197 33.35 -5.76 -7.21
C ILE A 197 32.04 -6.49 -7.50
N VAL A 198 31.23 -5.94 -8.39
CA VAL A 198 29.93 -6.51 -8.74
C VAL A 198 29.93 -6.93 -10.19
N GLU A 199 29.77 -8.21 -10.47
CA GLU A 199 29.56 -8.73 -11.82
C GLU A 199 28.06 -8.79 -12.10
N GLY A 200 27.61 -8.07 -13.13
CA GLY A 200 26.25 -8.20 -13.65
C GLY A 200 26.23 -9.12 -14.87
N ARG A 201 25.57 -10.27 -14.77
CA ARG A 201 25.39 -11.24 -15.86
C ARG A 201 24.08 -12.03 -15.72
N SER A 202 23.30 -12.07 -16.78
CA SER A 202 22.20 -13.02 -16.99
C SER A 202 22.59 -14.08 -18.04
N PRO A 203 21.78 -15.13 -18.28
CA PRO A 203 22.05 -16.11 -19.32
C PRO A 203 22.23 -15.50 -20.72
N ASP A 204 21.54 -14.39 -20.99
CA ASP A 204 21.45 -13.78 -22.32
C ASP A 204 22.17 -12.43 -22.42
N THR A 205 22.66 -11.86 -21.31
CA THR A 205 23.20 -10.49 -21.30
C THR A 205 24.27 -10.31 -20.24
N VAL A 206 25.37 -9.65 -20.61
CA VAL A 206 26.40 -9.21 -19.66
C VAL A 206 26.20 -7.71 -19.42
N TYR A 207 25.95 -7.34 -18.17
CA TYR A 207 25.76 -5.96 -17.72
C TYR A 207 27.09 -5.30 -17.29
N GLY A 208 28.17 -6.08 -17.23
CA GLY A 208 29.54 -5.61 -17.01
C GLY A 208 30.04 -5.78 -15.58
N LEU A 209 31.29 -5.39 -15.37
CA LEU A 209 31.94 -5.42 -14.07
C LEU A 209 31.95 -4.01 -13.46
N TRP A 210 31.45 -3.89 -12.24
CA TRP A 210 31.27 -2.63 -11.54
C TRP A 210 32.07 -2.61 -10.26
N THR A 211 32.43 -1.41 -9.80
CA THR A 211 33.09 -1.19 -8.53
C THR A 211 32.19 -0.31 -7.66
N VAL A 212 31.89 -0.75 -6.44
CA VAL A 212 31.10 0.01 -5.47
C VAL A 212 31.98 0.37 -4.28
N ASN A 213 32.09 1.65 -3.98
CA ASN A 213 32.80 2.13 -2.80
C ASN A 213 31.94 1.97 -1.55
N ALA A 214 32.41 1.17 -0.58
CA ALA A 214 31.65 0.82 0.61
C ALA A 214 31.41 1.99 1.57
N ILE A 215 32.24 3.04 1.50
CA ILE A 215 32.15 4.20 2.38
C ILE A 215 31.09 5.18 1.88
N ASN A 216 31.11 5.54 0.61
CA ASN A 216 30.26 6.60 0.05
C ASN A 216 29.15 6.09 -0.90
N GLY A 217 29.15 4.80 -1.24
CA GLY A 217 28.18 4.20 -2.18
C GLY A 217 28.44 4.53 -3.65
N GLU A 218 29.58 5.15 -4.00
CA GLU A 218 29.91 5.51 -5.37
C GLU A 218 30.08 4.27 -6.26
N ILE A 219 29.44 4.28 -7.42
CA ILE A 219 29.43 3.18 -8.39
C ILE A 219 30.24 3.61 -9.61
N THR A 220 31.24 2.82 -9.99
CA THR A 220 32.10 3.10 -11.15
C THR A 220 32.22 1.87 -12.05
N PRO A 221 32.19 2.05 -13.39
CA PRO A 221 32.35 0.93 -14.30
C PRO A 221 33.82 0.46 -14.33
N ASN A 222 34.05 -0.82 -14.07
CA ASN A 222 35.38 -1.39 -13.99
C ASN A 222 35.87 -1.91 -15.36
N ASP A 223 34.96 -2.37 -16.23
CA ASP A 223 35.29 -2.88 -17.55
C ASP A 223 34.62 -2.10 -18.71
N GLN A 224 34.90 -2.52 -19.94
CA GLN A 224 34.34 -1.86 -21.13
C GLN A 224 32.83 -2.07 -21.24
N VAL A 225 32.33 -3.23 -20.81
CA VAL A 225 30.90 -3.56 -20.88
C VAL A 225 30.12 -2.68 -19.91
N ALA A 226 30.59 -2.50 -18.68
CA ALA A 226 29.99 -1.59 -17.70
C ALA A 226 30.06 -0.13 -18.14
N ARG A 227 31.15 0.30 -18.81
CA ARG A 227 31.24 1.65 -19.38
C ARG A 227 30.19 1.87 -20.48
N GLN A 228 29.97 0.88 -21.34
CA GLN A 228 28.93 0.94 -22.37
C GLN A 228 27.53 0.94 -21.75
N ALA A 229 27.31 0.11 -20.72
CA ALA A 229 26.07 0.09 -19.95
C ALA A 229 25.77 1.46 -19.32
N GLN A 230 26.78 2.09 -18.70
CA GLN A 230 26.65 3.42 -18.14
C GLN A 230 26.35 4.46 -19.23
N GLN A 231 27.03 4.41 -20.37
CA GLN A 231 26.75 5.31 -21.50
C GLN A 231 25.32 5.13 -22.02
N LEU A 232 24.82 3.89 -22.10
CA LEU A 232 23.41 3.62 -22.44
C LEU A 232 22.46 4.26 -21.44
N CYS A 233 22.81 4.27 -20.14
CA CYS A 233 22.04 4.98 -19.13
C CYS A 233 22.02 6.50 -19.37
N GLU A 234 23.19 7.08 -19.67
CA GLU A 234 23.40 8.52 -19.86
C GLU A 234 22.85 9.05 -21.19
N GLU A 235 22.82 8.23 -22.24
CA GLU A 235 22.31 8.58 -23.57
C GLU A 235 20.79 8.43 -23.70
N THR A 236 20.12 7.82 -22.71
CA THR A 236 18.66 7.88 -22.63
C THR A 236 18.29 9.37 -22.52
N PRO A 237 17.64 9.97 -23.53
CA PRO A 237 17.41 11.41 -23.53
C PRO A 237 16.70 11.82 -22.24
N GLU A 238 17.12 12.95 -21.67
CA GLU A 238 16.37 13.73 -20.66
C GLU A 238 15.01 14.14 -21.24
N VAL A 239 14.13 13.17 -21.44
CA VAL A 239 12.73 13.39 -21.15
C VAL A 239 12.67 13.22 -19.63
N PRO A 240 12.07 14.16 -18.86
CA PRO A 240 11.64 13.84 -17.51
C PRO A 240 10.51 12.82 -17.66
N ALA A 241 10.87 11.60 -18.01
CA ALA A 241 9.98 10.47 -17.98
C ALA A 241 9.77 10.26 -16.50
N ALA A 242 8.66 10.82 -15.99
CA ALA A 242 8.14 10.58 -14.67
C ALA A 242 8.53 9.15 -14.26
N MET A 243 9.26 9.04 -13.14
CA MET A 243 9.72 7.77 -12.58
C MET A 243 8.63 6.71 -12.78
N ARG A 244 8.96 5.52 -13.27
CA ARG A 244 7.94 4.49 -13.51
C ARG A 244 7.50 3.83 -12.20
N ALA A 245 6.33 3.20 -12.19
CA ALA A 245 5.78 2.47 -11.04
C ALA A 245 6.79 1.51 -10.41
N SER A 246 7.47 0.72 -11.24
CA SER A 246 8.46 -0.26 -10.81
C SER A 246 9.71 0.40 -10.22
N GLN A 247 10.11 1.57 -10.71
CA GLN A 247 11.25 2.31 -10.18
C GLN A 247 10.92 2.94 -8.81
N ALA A 248 9.72 3.50 -8.65
CA ALA A 248 9.26 4.00 -7.36
C ALA A 248 9.15 2.86 -6.35
N ALA A 249 8.49 1.76 -6.73
CA ALA A 249 8.32 0.58 -5.90
C ALA A 249 9.65 0.03 -5.42
N LEU A 250 10.59 -0.04 -6.35
CA LEU A 250 11.93 -0.49 -6.05
C LEU A 250 12.65 0.43 -5.06
N ARG A 251 12.61 1.75 -5.27
CA ARG A 251 13.26 2.71 -4.36
C ARG A 251 12.82 2.51 -2.92
N VAL A 252 11.52 2.28 -2.72
CA VAL A 252 10.94 2.03 -1.40
C VAL A 252 11.36 0.68 -0.84
N TRP A 253 11.37 -0.37 -1.67
CA TRP A 253 11.89 -1.67 -1.26
C TRP A 253 13.33 -1.56 -0.75
N MET A 254 14.22 -0.89 -1.50
CA MET A 254 15.61 -0.68 -1.08
C MET A 254 15.74 0.08 0.23
N ALA A 255 14.96 1.15 0.38
CA ALA A 255 15.02 2.02 1.54
C ALA A 255 14.59 1.30 2.83
N THR A 256 13.80 0.24 2.68
CA THR A 256 13.19 -0.51 3.79
C THR A 256 13.71 -1.94 3.90
N TYR A 257 14.54 -2.41 2.97
CA TYR A 257 15.01 -3.80 2.86
C TYR A 257 15.59 -4.35 4.17
N GLN A 258 16.45 -3.57 4.83
CA GLN A 258 17.10 -3.96 6.08
C GLN A 258 16.21 -3.80 7.32
N CYS A 259 14.99 -3.27 7.17
CA CYS A 259 14.06 -3.06 8.29
C CYS A 259 13.19 -4.27 8.59
N PHE A 260 13.27 -5.32 7.78
CA PHE A 260 12.45 -6.51 7.89
C PHE A 260 13.34 -7.74 7.98
N ASP A 261 12.90 -8.72 8.79
CA ASP A 261 13.56 -10.01 8.95
C ASP A 261 12.48 -11.13 8.85
N PRO A 262 12.47 -11.94 7.77
CA PRO A 262 13.38 -11.86 6.63
C PRO A 262 13.12 -10.62 5.74
N PRO A 263 14.10 -10.16 4.95
CA PRO A 263 13.87 -9.08 3.99
C PRO A 263 12.78 -9.47 2.98
N PRO A 264 11.80 -8.59 2.69
CA PRO A 264 10.77 -8.89 1.70
C PRO A 264 11.42 -9.00 0.31
N PRO A 265 10.92 -9.83 -0.61
CA PRO A 265 11.33 -9.77 -2.01
C PRO A 265 10.75 -8.52 -2.69
N ASN A 266 11.36 -8.08 -3.79
CA ASN A 266 11.05 -6.80 -4.43
C ASN A 266 9.60 -6.68 -4.98
N ASN A 267 8.99 -7.80 -5.36
CA ASN A 267 7.62 -7.86 -5.87
C ASN A 267 6.56 -7.61 -4.79
N PHE A 268 6.97 -7.44 -3.53
CA PHE A 268 6.09 -7.05 -2.44
C PHE A 268 5.72 -5.56 -2.52
N PHE A 269 6.47 -4.76 -3.29
CA PHE A 269 6.21 -3.34 -3.41
C PHE A 269 5.55 -3.03 -4.76
N VAL A 270 4.40 -2.35 -4.74
CA VAL A 270 3.63 -1.98 -5.93
C VAL A 270 3.46 -0.47 -5.99
N GLY A 271 3.91 0.13 -7.09
CA GLY A 271 3.79 1.55 -7.35
C GLY A 271 2.44 1.90 -7.98
N HIS A 272 1.71 2.86 -7.40
CA HIS A 272 0.48 3.46 -7.93
C HIS A 272 0.72 4.95 -8.23
N LEU A 273 0.47 5.38 -9.47
CA LEU A 273 0.70 6.77 -9.87
C LEU A 273 -0.43 7.63 -9.29
N ILE A 274 -0.09 8.64 -8.48
CA ILE A 274 -1.09 9.59 -7.96
C ILE A 274 -1.17 10.80 -8.90
N THR A 275 -0.01 11.35 -9.21
CA THR A 275 0.16 12.51 -10.07
C THR A 275 1.39 12.27 -10.94
N PRO A 276 1.57 13.01 -12.05
CA PRO A 276 2.79 12.91 -12.85
C PRO A 276 4.09 13.11 -12.05
N GLN A 277 4.01 13.72 -10.86
CA GLN A 277 5.14 14.01 -9.98
C GLN A 277 5.27 13.05 -8.78
N ARG A 278 4.31 12.15 -8.53
CA ARG A 278 4.28 11.34 -7.30
C ARG A 278 3.71 9.94 -7.49
N TRP A 279 4.41 8.98 -6.87
CA TRP A 279 3.94 7.62 -6.66
C TRP A 279 3.58 7.37 -5.21
N ILE A 280 2.57 6.53 -5.01
CA ILE A 280 2.44 5.71 -3.80
C ILE A 280 3.13 4.41 -4.08
N VAL A 281 3.90 3.91 -3.14
CA VAL A 281 4.32 2.52 -3.13
C VAL A 281 3.68 1.86 -1.94
N GLU A 282 2.97 0.78 -2.23
CA GLU A 282 2.36 -0.08 -1.25
C GLU A 282 3.22 -1.33 -1.07
N GLY A 283 3.65 -1.62 0.15
CA GLY A 283 4.31 -2.88 0.47
C GLY A 283 3.34 -3.93 1.01
N ARG A 284 3.15 -5.02 0.26
CA ARG A 284 2.28 -6.18 0.57
C ARG A 284 3.10 -7.46 0.73
N GLU A 285 2.72 -8.35 1.63
CA GLU A 285 3.27 -9.71 1.66
C GLU A 285 2.76 -10.51 0.45
N ALA A 286 3.64 -11.19 -0.30
CA ALA A 286 3.15 -12.11 -1.33
C ALA A 286 2.45 -13.27 -0.64
N LYS A 287 1.22 -13.53 -1.09
CA LYS A 287 0.56 -14.80 -0.82
C LYS A 287 1.39 -15.90 -1.48
N GLU A 288 2.09 -16.69 -0.67
CA GLU A 288 2.75 -17.91 -1.15
C GLU A 288 1.67 -18.79 -1.79
N LYS A 289 1.89 -19.20 -3.03
CA LYS A 289 0.97 -20.03 -3.79
C LYS A 289 1.46 -21.47 -3.66
N ASP A 290 0.68 -22.32 -3.02
CA ASP A 290 0.96 -23.74 -2.85
C ASP A 290 1.13 -24.44 -4.21
N ALA A 291 2.01 -25.44 -4.27
CA ALA A 291 2.36 -26.19 -5.48
C ALA A 291 1.19 -26.95 -6.16
N GLU A 292 0.00 -26.95 -5.54
CA GLU A 292 -1.19 -27.62 -6.06
C GLU A 292 -2.23 -26.67 -6.66
N GLY A 293 -1.97 -25.35 -6.73
CA GLY A 293 -2.86 -24.40 -7.38
C GLY A 293 -4.16 -24.10 -6.62
N PHE A 294 -4.29 -24.59 -5.39
CA PHE A 294 -5.30 -24.13 -4.45
C PHE A 294 -4.76 -22.95 -3.67
N ILE A 295 -5.51 -21.84 -3.63
CA ILE A 295 -5.26 -20.76 -2.68
C ILE A 295 -5.71 -21.30 -1.32
N ILE A 296 -4.79 -21.81 -0.51
CA ILE A 296 -5.10 -22.03 0.89
C ILE A 296 -5.19 -20.64 1.51
N GLU A 297 -6.41 -20.12 1.68
CA GLU A 297 -6.66 -19.00 2.58
C GLU A 297 -6.40 -19.48 4.01
N THR A 298 -5.12 -19.59 4.38
CA THR A 298 -4.76 -19.38 5.77
C THR A 298 -5.28 -18.02 6.14
N LYS A 299 -6.19 -18.00 7.11
CA LYS A 299 -6.63 -16.82 7.83
C LYS A 299 -5.39 -16.22 8.52
N VAL A 300 -4.56 -15.49 7.77
CA VAL A 300 -3.39 -14.82 8.31
C VAL A 300 -3.93 -13.61 9.05
N GLU A 301 -4.10 -13.77 10.35
CA GLU A 301 -4.52 -12.74 11.30
C GLU A 301 -3.45 -11.64 11.51
N THR A 302 -2.47 -11.56 10.60
CA THR A 302 -1.37 -10.60 10.58
C THR A 302 -0.97 -10.33 9.13
N ASP A 303 -1.80 -9.63 8.35
CA ASP A 303 -1.33 -9.02 7.11
C ASP A 303 -0.20 -8.04 7.48
N LYS A 304 1.06 -8.47 7.33
CA LYS A 304 2.22 -7.61 7.57
C LYS A 304 2.32 -6.63 6.40
N LEU A 305 1.57 -5.54 6.49
CA LEU A 305 1.76 -4.38 5.61
C LEU A 305 3.15 -3.80 5.87
N PHE A 306 3.94 -3.58 4.82
CA PHE A 306 5.27 -2.93 4.92
C PHE A 306 5.16 -1.39 4.86
N GLY A 307 3.93 -0.88 4.96
CA GLY A 307 3.57 0.54 4.94
C GLY A 307 3.32 1.09 3.54
N PHE A 308 2.78 2.31 3.52
CA PHE A 308 2.61 3.12 2.33
C PHE A 308 3.67 4.22 2.27
N TRP A 309 4.24 4.41 1.10
CA TRP A 309 5.38 5.29 0.89
C TRP A 309 5.10 6.24 -0.26
N LEU A 310 5.42 7.52 -0.11
CA LEU A 310 5.37 8.49 -1.19
C LEU A 310 6.75 8.57 -1.84
N VAL A 311 6.80 8.49 -3.15
CA VAL A 311 8.03 8.71 -3.93
C VAL A 311 7.81 9.89 -4.85
N ASP A 312 8.60 10.94 -4.64
CA ASP A 312 8.66 12.09 -5.53
C ASP A 312 9.40 11.69 -6.81
N THR A 313 8.78 11.86 -7.98
CA THR A 313 9.34 11.35 -9.24
C THR A 313 10.56 12.14 -9.70
N ASP A 314 10.65 13.40 -9.30
CA ASP A 314 11.65 14.34 -9.79
C ASP A 314 12.92 14.26 -8.93
N THR A 315 12.74 14.09 -7.63
CA THR A 315 13.83 14.04 -6.65
C THR A 315 14.16 12.63 -6.17
N GLY A 316 13.25 11.67 -6.34
CA GLY A 316 13.38 10.31 -5.82
C GLY A 316 13.28 10.20 -4.30
N VAL A 317 12.90 11.28 -3.61
CA VAL A 317 12.73 11.33 -2.15
C VAL A 317 11.59 10.42 -1.72
N ILE A 318 11.86 9.56 -0.74
CA ILE A 318 10.92 8.59 -0.18
C ILE A 318 10.39 9.09 1.16
N SER A 319 9.11 9.45 1.23
CA SER A 319 8.49 9.87 2.48
C SER A 319 7.56 8.78 3.01
N PRO A 320 7.64 8.41 4.30
CA PRO A 320 6.64 7.52 4.88
C PRO A 320 5.27 8.22 4.87
N TRP A 321 4.21 7.48 4.54
CA TRP A 321 2.87 8.07 4.42
C TRP A 321 1.92 7.58 5.52
N ASP A 322 1.91 6.28 5.82
CA ASP A 322 1.09 5.73 6.90
C ASP A 322 1.88 5.53 8.20
N ASP A 323 1.17 5.27 9.29
CA ASP A 323 1.77 5.05 10.60
C ASP A 323 2.78 3.89 10.61
N PHE A 324 2.57 2.88 9.77
CA PHE A 324 3.52 1.78 9.65
C PHE A 324 4.81 2.23 8.97
N ALA A 325 4.75 2.87 7.80
CA ALA A 325 5.92 3.42 7.13
C ALA A 325 6.62 4.47 7.99
N ILE A 326 5.89 5.28 8.77
CA ILE A 326 6.49 6.26 9.69
C ILE A 326 7.32 5.54 10.76
N ARG A 327 6.77 4.47 11.36
CA ARG A 327 7.51 3.64 12.32
C ARG A 327 8.72 2.98 11.67
N THR A 328 8.58 2.43 10.47
CA THR A 328 9.68 1.83 9.70
C THR A 328 10.76 2.85 9.36
N ALA A 329 10.39 4.05 8.91
CA ALA A 329 11.31 5.14 8.58
C ALA A 329 12.04 5.69 9.81
N ALA A 330 11.44 5.59 10.99
CA ALA A 330 12.07 5.95 12.26
C ALA A 330 13.09 4.89 12.74
N MET A 331 13.10 3.69 12.15
CA MET A 331 14.10 2.68 12.45
C MET A 331 15.45 3.05 11.85
N SER A 332 16.54 2.71 12.54
CA SER A 332 17.92 3.00 12.11
C SER A 332 18.34 2.30 10.81
N CYS A 333 17.60 1.25 10.43
CA CYS A 333 17.76 0.49 9.20
C CYS A 333 17.26 1.22 7.95
N PHE A 334 16.34 2.19 8.07
CA PHE A 334 15.83 2.91 6.91
C PHE A 334 16.92 3.79 6.30
N LYS A 335 17.08 3.71 4.98
CA LYS A 335 18.06 4.50 4.22
C LYS A 335 17.38 5.18 3.05
N GLN A 336 17.45 6.52 2.99
CA GLN A 336 17.12 7.20 1.75
C GLN A 336 18.21 6.90 0.71
N PRO A 337 17.84 6.34 -0.46
CA PRO A 337 18.78 6.05 -1.54
C PRO A 337 19.26 7.31 -2.26
#